data_AF-A0AAD8R1Z2-F1
#
_entry.id   AF-A0AAD8R1Z2-F1
#
_cell.length_a   1.000
_cell.length_b   1.000
_cell.length_c   1.000
_cell.angle_alpha   90.00
_cell.angle_beta   90.00
_cell.angle_gamma   90.00
#
_symmetry.space_group_name_H-M   'P 1'
#
loop_
_entity.id
_entity.type
_entity.pdbx_description
1 polymer ?
#
loop_
_entity_poly.entity_id
_entity_poly.type
_entity_poly.pdbx_seq_one_letter_code
_entity_poly.pdbx_strand_id
1 'polypeptide(L)'
;MSMSTVLSTLRRAGWQKLSASAIVPRHSTGSHLLRIPKFTEARNTVKHGEAVRSSTFAVGGHDWRMCCYPNGHWMSEEDHVALSWEHEWPPHIIQHVQFSILDQAMKPSYTRASKEDIHYARTWGAYADFISHEDLYKGKYLMHDCLTVLCDLTVVVTGTDDRVEVPWPPAPFNLQGQLTEAIWNKERPDVKVLVGGETLAAHRWVLEARSPVLKTDLSLAGATNGEDDNTVEVELRVDDMDADVFIALLQFIYTDSPPLLDAPTTAERLLVAADKYELQKLKLMCEEELCRHIGMSSVASCLALAERHRCPVLREACMRFLSSAGNLAETIMAMQMDGFGQLKKDCSSALLELVVKKMVKLEK
;
A
#
# COMPACT_ATOMS: atom_id res chain seq x y z
N MET A 1 15.19 -18.38 29.90
CA MET A 1 15.03 -17.52 31.10
C MET A 1 13.82 -16.62 30.82
N SER A 2 12.82 -16.53 31.70
CA SER A 2 11.63 -15.73 31.40
C SER A 2 11.96 -14.23 31.44
N MET A 3 11.21 -13.43 30.69
CA MET A 3 11.41 -11.97 30.65
C MET A 3 11.17 -11.33 32.02
N SER A 4 10.31 -11.94 32.84
CA SER A 4 10.12 -11.56 34.24
C SER A 4 11.38 -11.76 35.09
N THR A 5 12.10 -12.87 34.92
CA THR A 5 13.36 -13.12 35.64
C THR A 5 14.43 -12.10 35.25
N VAL A 6 14.58 -11.79 33.97
CA VAL A 6 15.57 -10.82 33.48
C VAL A 6 15.27 -9.41 34.02
N LEU A 7 14.02 -8.95 33.91
CA LEU A 7 13.59 -7.65 34.45
C LEU A 7 13.76 -7.57 35.98
N SER A 8 13.47 -8.63 36.70
CA SER A 8 13.64 -8.67 38.16
C SER A 8 15.11 -8.56 38.58
N THR A 9 16.02 -9.19 37.84
CA THR A 9 17.47 -9.11 38.05
C THR A 9 18.00 -7.71 37.74
N LEU A 10 17.55 -7.10 36.64
CA LEU A 10 17.95 -5.73 36.26
C LEU A 10 17.44 -4.67 37.24
N ARG A 11 16.20 -4.82 37.74
CA ARG A 11 15.66 -3.94 38.80
C ARG A 11 16.44 -4.08 40.11
N ARG A 12 16.81 -5.31 40.50
CA ARG A 12 17.69 -5.55 41.67
C ARG A 12 19.08 -4.96 41.49
N ALA A 13 19.55 -4.81 40.25
CA ALA A 13 20.81 -4.15 39.92
C ALA A 13 20.70 -2.61 39.83
N GLY A 14 19.56 -2.01 40.19
CA GLY A 14 19.39 -0.56 40.29
C GLY A 14 18.81 0.13 39.05
N TRP A 15 18.45 -0.62 38.00
CA TRP A 15 17.88 -0.04 36.77
C TRP A 15 16.38 0.22 36.93
N GLN A 16 16.00 1.50 36.98
CA GLN A 16 14.62 1.91 37.31
C GLN A 16 13.74 2.26 36.09
N LYS A 17 14.35 2.66 34.96
CA LYS A 17 13.65 2.89 33.69
C LYS A 17 14.07 1.81 32.69
N LEU A 18 13.25 0.77 32.55
CA LEU A 18 13.49 -0.35 31.64
C LEU A 18 12.32 -0.49 30.67
N SER A 19 12.62 -0.48 29.37
CA SER A 19 11.75 -1.02 28.34
C SER A 19 12.26 -2.42 27.97
N ALA A 20 11.37 -3.38 27.78
CA ALA A 20 11.72 -4.71 27.31
C ALA A 20 10.78 -5.10 26.18
N SER A 21 11.36 -5.66 25.12
CA SER A 21 10.65 -6.33 24.04
C SER A 21 11.20 -7.74 23.90
N ALA A 22 10.38 -8.65 23.39
CA ALA A 22 10.80 -10.00 23.06
C ALA A 22 10.34 -10.28 21.62
N ILE A 23 11.27 -10.71 20.77
CA ILE A 23 10.95 -11.12 19.40
C ILE A 23 10.82 -12.63 19.40
N VAL A 24 9.65 -13.13 19.02
CA VAL A 24 9.40 -14.54 18.78
C VAL A 24 9.22 -14.71 17.27
N PRO A 25 10.10 -15.45 16.57
CA PRO A 25 9.90 -15.76 15.16
C PRO A 25 8.54 -16.44 14.96
N ARG A 26 7.74 -15.94 14.02
CA ARG A 26 6.47 -16.56 13.64
C ARG A 26 6.57 -17.13 12.24
N HIS A 27 6.10 -18.36 12.05
CA HIS A 27 5.95 -18.98 10.74
C HIS A 27 4.51 -18.74 10.28
N SER A 28 4.35 -18.16 9.09
CA SER A 28 3.06 -18.00 8.42
C SER A 28 3.11 -18.75 7.09
N THR A 29 2.08 -19.53 6.80
CA THR A 29 1.98 -20.32 5.58
C THR A 29 0.69 -19.94 4.86
N GLY A 30 0.76 -19.75 3.55
CA GLY A 30 -0.39 -19.51 2.70
C GLY A 30 -0.21 -20.13 1.32
N SER A 31 -1.33 -20.41 0.67
CA SER A 31 -1.37 -21.02 -0.65
C SER A 31 -2.15 -20.15 -1.63
N HIS A 32 -1.68 -20.05 -2.86
CA HIS A 32 -2.32 -19.27 -3.91
C HIS A 32 -2.39 -20.04 -5.23
N LEU A 33 -3.49 -19.89 -5.95
CA LEU A 33 -3.74 -20.58 -7.21
C LEU A 33 -3.80 -19.58 -8.36
N LEU A 34 -2.92 -19.73 -9.34
CA LEU A 34 -3.00 -19.02 -10.62
C LEU A 34 -3.49 -19.96 -11.70
N ARG A 35 -4.52 -19.51 -12.40
CA ARG A 35 -5.07 -20.19 -13.56
C ARG A 35 -4.89 -19.31 -14.79
N ILE A 36 -4.16 -19.81 -15.78
CA ILE A 36 -3.91 -19.15 -17.06
C ILE A 36 -4.70 -19.90 -18.13
N PRO A 37 -5.93 -19.47 -18.44
CA PRO A 37 -6.69 -20.03 -19.56
C PRO A 37 -6.06 -19.61 -20.88
N LYS A 38 -6.18 -20.47 -21.89
CA LYS A 38 -5.59 -20.26 -23.22
C LYS A 38 -4.08 -19.99 -23.15
N PHE A 39 -3.35 -20.84 -22.43
CA PHE A 39 -1.93 -20.69 -22.17
C PHE A 39 -1.11 -20.56 -23.47
N THR A 40 -1.49 -21.28 -24.54
CA THR A 40 -0.84 -21.15 -25.85
C THR A 40 -0.99 -19.75 -26.44
N GLU A 41 -2.16 -19.12 -26.29
CA GLU A 41 -2.40 -17.73 -26.71
C GLU A 41 -1.60 -16.73 -25.86
N ALA A 42 -1.59 -16.92 -24.53
CA ALA A 42 -0.80 -16.11 -23.62
C ALA A 42 0.70 -16.19 -23.96
N ARG A 43 1.21 -17.38 -24.26
CA ARG A 43 2.59 -17.60 -24.72
C ARG A 43 2.90 -16.88 -26.03
N ASN A 44 1.99 -16.87 -27.00
CA ASN A 44 2.21 -16.17 -28.27
C ASN A 44 2.17 -14.64 -28.11
N THR A 45 1.52 -14.15 -27.07
CA THR A 45 1.34 -12.70 -26.81
C THR A 45 2.48 -12.11 -25.99
N VAL A 46 2.96 -12.85 -25.00
CA VAL A 46 3.98 -12.41 -24.03
C VAL A 46 5.37 -12.72 -24.56
N LYS A 47 6.28 -11.74 -24.56
CA LYS A 47 7.65 -11.96 -25.06
C LYS A 47 8.53 -12.69 -24.03
N HIS A 48 9.67 -13.20 -24.47
CA HIS A 48 10.71 -13.68 -23.56
C HIS A 48 11.05 -12.60 -22.52
N GLY A 49 11.11 -12.98 -21.24
CA GLY A 49 11.36 -12.07 -20.12
C GLY A 49 10.14 -11.30 -19.61
N GLU A 50 8.99 -11.39 -20.26
CA GLU A 50 7.73 -10.81 -19.77
C GLU A 50 6.90 -11.84 -18.98
N ALA A 51 6.18 -11.37 -17.95
CA ALA A 51 5.39 -12.20 -17.06
C ALA A 51 3.88 -11.92 -17.12
N VAL A 52 3.11 -13.00 -17.05
CA VAL A 52 1.71 -13.00 -16.62
C VAL A 52 1.68 -13.05 -15.11
N ARG A 53 1.03 -12.07 -14.48
CA ARG A 53 1.01 -11.92 -13.02
C ARG A 53 -0.35 -12.30 -12.43
N SER A 54 -0.35 -12.91 -11.25
CA SER A 54 -1.56 -13.18 -10.48
C SER A 54 -2.12 -11.92 -9.82
N SER A 55 -3.31 -12.02 -9.22
CA SER A 55 -3.71 -11.07 -8.17
C SER A 55 -2.79 -11.21 -6.96
N THR A 56 -2.81 -10.22 -6.07
CA THR A 56 -2.06 -10.30 -4.81
C THR A 56 -2.72 -11.30 -3.85
N PHE A 57 -1.93 -11.87 -2.94
CA PHE A 57 -2.39 -12.74 -1.86
C PHE A 57 -1.58 -12.52 -0.59
N ALA A 58 -2.23 -12.57 0.57
CA ALA A 58 -1.62 -12.21 1.85
C ALA A 58 -0.98 -13.42 2.54
N VAL A 59 0.31 -13.33 2.89
CA VAL A 59 1.02 -14.31 3.73
C VAL A 59 2.00 -13.58 4.64
N GLY A 60 1.96 -13.86 5.94
CA GLY A 60 2.88 -13.26 6.92
C GLY A 60 2.74 -11.73 7.09
N GLY A 61 1.57 -11.16 6.77
CA GLY A 61 1.31 -9.71 6.84
C GLY A 61 1.71 -8.92 5.58
N HIS A 62 2.04 -9.62 4.48
CA HIS A 62 2.49 -9.02 3.22
C HIS A 62 1.67 -9.51 2.05
N ASP A 63 1.54 -8.65 1.06
CA ASP A 63 0.97 -8.97 -0.23
C ASP A 63 2.04 -9.54 -1.17
N TRP A 64 1.78 -10.76 -1.63
CA TRP A 64 2.61 -11.51 -2.55
C TRP A 64 1.93 -11.57 -3.89
N ARG A 65 2.72 -11.64 -4.96
CA ARG A 65 2.21 -11.92 -6.31
C ARG A 65 3.03 -13.04 -6.95
N MET A 66 2.35 -13.93 -7.64
CA MET A 66 2.99 -14.96 -8.45
C MET A 66 3.12 -14.47 -9.89
N CYS A 67 4.29 -14.71 -10.49
CA CYS A 67 4.61 -14.33 -11.86
C CYS A 67 4.97 -15.60 -12.64
N CYS A 68 4.26 -15.82 -13.75
CA CYS A 68 4.55 -16.87 -14.71
C CYS A 68 5.15 -16.24 -15.96
N TYR A 69 6.31 -16.74 -16.40
CA TYR A 69 6.96 -16.34 -17.65
C TYR A 69 6.78 -17.48 -18.66
N PRO A 70 5.80 -17.40 -19.57
CA PRO A 70 5.51 -18.48 -20.49
C PRO A 70 6.68 -18.81 -21.42
N ASN A 71 7.48 -17.82 -21.81
CA ASN A 71 8.64 -17.99 -22.69
C ASN A 71 9.97 -17.82 -21.95
N GLY A 72 10.00 -18.11 -20.65
CA GLY A 72 11.20 -17.99 -19.84
C GLY A 72 11.45 -16.58 -19.30
N HIS A 73 12.23 -16.53 -18.24
CA HIS A 73 12.71 -15.30 -17.61
C HIS A 73 13.92 -14.77 -18.38
N TRP A 74 14.24 -13.48 -18.29
CA TRP A 74 15.40 -12.82 -18.94
C TRP A 74 16.79 -13.43 -18.64
N MET A 75 16.86 -14.42 -17.73
CA MET A 75 18.08 -15.17 -17.39
C MET A 75 17.96 -16.67 -17.71
N SER A 76 16.87 -17.12 -18.33
CA SER A 76 16.60 -18.52 -18.67
C SER A 76 16.56 -18.74 -20.17
N GLU A 77 16.52 -20.00 -20.59
CA GLU A 77 16.27 -20.36 -21.98
C GLU A 77 14.82 -20.03 -22.37
N GLU A 78 14.58 -19.67 -23.65
CA GLU A 78 13.26 -19.30 -24.19
C GLU A 78 12.29 -20.48 -24.28
N ASP A 79 12.82 -21.70 -24.25
CA ASP A 79 12.11 -22.96 -24.37
C ASP A 79 11.69 -23.54 -23.00
N HIS A 80 11.77 -22.76 -21.93
CA HIS A 80 11.27 -23.12 -20.61
C HIS A 80 10.18 -22.16 -20.12
N VAL A 81 9.25 -22.67 -19.32
CA VAL A 81 8.37 -21.84 -18.49
C VAL A 81 9.11 -21.55 -17.19
N ALA A 82 9.13 -20.29 -16.77
CA ALA A 82 9.68 -19.90 -15.47
C ALA A 82 8.56 -19.44 -14.52
N LEU A 83 8.72 -19.72 -13.23
CA LEU A 83 7.81 -19.25 -12.18
C LEU A 83 8.59 -18.45 -11.15
N SER A 84 8.09 -17.29 -10.79
CA SER A 84 8.67 -16.45 -9.75
C SER A 84 7.59 -15.92 -8.81
N TRP A 85 8.02 -15.39 -7.68
CA TRP A 85 7.20 -14.58 -6.80
C TRP A 85 7.80 -13.18 -6.67
N GLU A 86 6.96 -12.19 -6.46
CA GLU A 86 7.35 -10.82 -6.15
C GLU A 86 6.60 -10.35 -4.89
N HIS A 87 7.26 -9.51 -4.09
CA HIS A 87 6.63 -8.82 -2.96
C HIS A 87 7.03 -7.34 -2.98
N GLU A 88 6.16 -6.48 -2.46
CA GLU A 88 6.33 -5.04 -2.61
C GLU A 88 7.34 -4.41 -1.61
N TRP A 89 7.70 -5.10 -0.50
CA TRP A 89 8.55 -4.53 0.57
C TRP A 89 9.43 -5.55 1.33
N PRO A 90 10.76 -5.36 1.52
CA PRO A 90 11.56 -6.13 2.51
C PRO A 90 11.47 -5.52 3.93
N PRO A 91 11.69 -6.30 5.03
CA PRO A 91 12.51 -7.51 5.11
C PRO A 91 11.82 -8.68 5.85
N HIS A 92 11.22 -9.61 5.11
CA HIS A 92 10.75 -10.87 5.68
C HIS A 92 11.49 -12.04 5.05
N ILE A 93 11.86 -13.02 5.88
CA ILE A 93 12.64 -14.19 5.44
C ILE A 93 11.64 -15.17 4.85
N ILE A 94 11.71 -15.37 3.54
CA ILE A 94 10.96 -16.45 2.89
C ILE A 94 11.66 -17.75 3.25
N GLN A 95 11.02 -18.59 4.05
CA GLN A 95 11.62 -19.85 4.44
C GLN A 95 11.45 -20.88 3.32
N HIS A 96 10.26 -20.96 2.74
CA HIS A 96 9.96 -22.02 1.79
C HIS A 96 9.01 -21.53 0.70
N VAL A 97 9.32 -21.85 -0.55
CA VAL A 97 8.41 -21.68 -1.69
C VAL A 97 8.32 -23.00 -2.43
N GLN A 98 7.10 -23.41 -2.74
CA GLN A 98 6.79 -24.56 -3.57
C GLN A 98 5.81 -24.16 -4.65
N PHE A 99 6.14 -24.50 -5.91
CA PHE A 99 5.18 -24.41 -7.01
C PHE A 99 4.83 -25.80 -7.51
N SER A 100 3.52 -26.01 -7.74
CA SER A 100 2.97 -27.26 -8.26
C SER A 100 2.03 -26.99 -9.42
N ILE A 101 2.19 -27.71 -10.54
CA ILE A 101 1.19 -27.74 -11.61
C ILE A 101 0.13 -28.77 -11.24
N LEU A 102 -1.14 -28.38 -11.30
CA LEU A 102 -2.26 -29.24 -10.95
C LEU A 102 -2.80 -30.00 -12.16
N ASP A 103 -3.15 -31.27 -11.95
CA ASP A 103 -3.82 -32.10 -12.95
C ASP A 103 -5.34 -31.89 -13.00
N GLN A 104 -6.03 -32.73 -13.78
CA GLN A 104 -7.49 -32.70 -13.96
C GLN A 104 -8.28 -32.93 -12.67
N ALA A 105 -7.68 -33.61 -11.69
CA ALA A 105 -8.26 -33.88 -10.38
C ALA A 105 -7.87 -32.81 -9.35
N MET A 106 -7.27 -31.70 -9.78
CA MET A 106 -6.71 -30.64 -8.94
C MET A 106 -5.61 -31.14 -7.99
N LYS A 107 -4.88 -32.19 -8.39
CA LYS A 107 -3.77 -32.74 -7.61
C LYS A 107 -2.43 -32.28 -8.17
N PRO A 108 -1.43 -32.02 -7.31
CA PRO A 108 -0.07 -31.73 -7.74
C PRO A 108 0.48 -32.85 -8.63
N SER A 109 0.81 -32.51 -9.87
CA SER A 109 1.28 -33.45 -10.90
C SER A 109 2.76 -33.23 -11.25
N TYR A 110 3.21 -31.98 -11.15
CA TYR A 110 4.61 -31.60 -11.25
C TYR A 110 4.91 -30.56 -10.18
N THR A 111 5.89 -30.83 -9.31
CA THR A 111 6.19 -29.97 -8.16
C THR A 111 7.68 -29.67 -8.08
N ARG A 112 8.05 -28.40 -7.90
CA ARG A 112 9.38 -28.01 -7.44
C ARG A 112 9.25 -27.18 -6.18
N ALA A 113 10.02 -27.56 -5.17
CA ALA A 113 10.12 -26.88 -3.90
C ALA A 113 11.55 -26.38 -3.68
N SER A 114 11.72 -25.34 -2.87
CA SER A 114 13.05 -24.83 -2.53
C SER A 114 13.78 -25.87 -1.68
N LYS A 115 15.00 -26.24 -2.08
CA LYS A 115 15.80 -27.28 -1.38
C LYS A 115 16.45 -26.77 -0.10
N GLU A 116 16.59 -25.45 0.02
CA GLU A 116 17.15 -24.76 1.17
C GLU A 116 16.18 -23.65 1.58
N ASP A 117 16.23 -23.30 2.87
CA ASP A 117 15.55 -22.12 3.37
C ASP A 117 16.10 -20.89 2.63
N ILE A 118 15.26 -20.10 1.97
CA ILE A 118 15.71 -18.96 1.16
C ILE A 118 16.08 -17.78 2.07
N HIS A 119 17.26 -17.84 2.65
CA HIS A 119 17.83 -16.84 3.56
C HIS A 119 18.35 -15.61 2.80
N TYR A 120 17.51 -14.96 1.98
CA TYR A 120 17.91 -13.72 1.32
C TYR A 120 16.77 -12.71 1.28
N ALA A 121 17.10 -11.48 1.69
CA ALA A 121 16.35 -10.26 1.45
C ALA A 121 16.33 -9.93 -0.06
N ARG A 122 15.74 -10.79 -0.88
CA ARG A 122 15.47 -10.53 -2.30
C ARG A 122 13.97 -10.36 -2.48
N THR A 123 13.61 -9.25 -3.13
CA THR A 123 12.22 -8.89 -3.46
C THR A 123 11.56 -9.82 -4.48
N TRP A 124 12.32 -10.79 -4.98
CA TRP A 124 11.92 -11.75 -6.00
C TRP A 124 12.82 -13.00 -5.96
N GLY A 125 12.25 -14.14 -6.33
CA GLY A 125 12.99 -15.38 -6.58
C GLY A 125 12.30 -16.17 -7.70
N ALA A 126 13.07 -16.86 -8.53
CA ALA A 126 12.56 -17.50 -9.74
C ALA A 126 13.10 -18.92 -9.90
N TYR A 127 12.23 -19.85 -10.27
CA TYR A 127 12.60 -21.09 -10.94
C TYR A 127 12.73 -20.77 -12.42
N ALA A 128 13.92 -20.34 -12.82
CA ALA A 128 14.26 -19.94 -14.18
C ALA A 128 13.97 -21.06 -15.20
N ASP A 129 14.11 -22.31 -14.80
CA ASP A 129 13.96 -23.51 -15.62
C ASP A 129 12.81 -24.40 -15.11
N PHE A 130 11.68 -23.82 -14.67
CA PHE A 130 10.65 -24.56 -13.92
C PHE A 130 10.18 -25.83 -14.64
N ILE A 131 9.81 -25.75 -15.92
CA ILE A 131 9.49 -26.91 -16.77
C ILE A 131 9.79 -26.56 -18.24
N SER A 132 10.33 -27.49 -19.01
CA SER A 132 10.53 -27.31 -20.45
C SER A 132 9.19 -27.27 -21.17
N HIS A 133 9.08 -26.56 -22.29
CA HIS A 133 7.87 -26.60 -23.12
C HIS A 133 7.58 -28.03 -23.58
N GLU A 134 8.61 -28.78 -23.96
CA GLU A 134 8.50 -30.16 -24.41
C GLU A 134 7.80 -31.03 -23.35
N ASP A 135 8.26 -30.96 -22.08
CA ASP A 135 7.67 -31.71 -20.98
C ASP A 135 6.29 -31.18 -20.58
N LEU A 136 6.08 -29.86 -20.68
CA LEU A 136 4.79 -29.24 -20.41
C LEU A 136 3.70 -29.77 -21.34
N TYR A 137 3.99 -29.83 -22.64
CA TYR A 137 3.05 -30.31 -23.66
C TYR A 137 2.94 -31.85 -23.66
N LYS A 138 4.05 -32.58 -23.47
CA LYS A 138 4.04 -34.05 -23.41
C LYS A 138 3.34 -34.60 -22.17
N GLY A 139 3.51 -33.94 -21.03
CA GLY A 139 2.97 -34.39 -19.75
C GLY A 139 1.46 -34.15 -19.56
N LYS A 140 0.77 -33.58 -20.56
CA LYS A 140 -0.67 -33.22 -20.50
C LYS A 140 -1.02 -32.30 -19.33
N TYR A 141 -0.08 -31.47 -18.91
CA TYR A 141 -0.27 -30.51 -17.82
C TYR A 141 -1.14 -29.32 -18.23
N LEU A 142 -1.31 -29.09 -19.55
CA LEU A 142 -2.21 -28.09 -20.12
C LEU A 142 -3.57 -28.70 -20.41
N MET A 143 -4.52 -28.46 -19.51
CA MET A 143 -5.87 -28.99 -19.61
C MET A 143 -6.79 -28.05 -20.38
N HIS A 144 -7.26 -28.45 -21.56
CA HIS A 144 -8.01 -27.55 -22.46
C HIS A 144 -7.27 -26.23 -22.70
N ASP A 145 -5.95 -26.31 -22.92
CA ASP A 145 -5.06 -25.15 -23.04
C ASP A 145 -5.07 -24.25 -21.79
N CYS A 146 -5.22 -24.82 -20.59
CA CYS A 146 -5.19 -24.08 -19.33
C CYS A 146 -4.04 -24.57 -18.45
N LEU A 147 -3.16 -23.65 -18.05
CA LEU A 147 -2.14 -23.92 -17.04
C LEU A 147 -2.67 -23.53 -15.67
N THR A 148 -2.57 -24.42 -14.68
CA THR A 148 -2.97 -24.13 -13.30
C THR A 148 -1.82 -24.40 -12.35
N VAL A 149 -1.35 -23.36 -11.66
CA VAL A 149 -0.19 -23.40 -10.78
C VAL A 149 -0.64 -23.08 -9.35
N LEU A 150 -0.32 -23.97 -8.43
CA LEU A 150 -0.44 -23.77 -6.99
C LEU A 150 0.92 -23.32 -6.44
N CYS A 151 0.93 -22.22 -5.70
CA CYS A 151 2.05 -21.74 -4.92
C CYS A 151 1.77 -22.00 -3.45
N ASP A 152 2.65 -22.72 -2.74
CA ASP A 152 2.66 -22.80 -1.29
C ASP A 152 3.86 -22.00 -0.77
N LEU A 153 3.60 -21.02 0.08
CA LEU A 153 4.57 -20.06 0.59
C LEU A 153 4.61 -20.10 2.12
N THR A 154 5.80 -20.21 2.70
CA THR A 154 6.03 -20.10 4.14
C THR A 154 7.03 -18.98 4.42
N VAL A 155 6.62 -18.01 5.24
CA VAL A 155 7.40 -16.83 5.62
C VAL A 155 7.69 -16.86 7.12
N VAL A 156 8.94 -16.56 7.51
CA VAL A 156 9.29 -16.28 8.91
C VAL A 156 9.30 -14.78 9.14
N VAL A 157 8.49 -14.35 10.10
CA VAL A 157 8.42 -12.95 10.55
C VAL A 157 9.29 -12.79 11.79
N THR A 158 10.40 -12.04 11.65
CA THR A 158 11.32 -11.70 12.76
C THR A 158 11.42 -10.18 12.91
N GLY A 159 10.41 -9.55 13.50
CA GLY A 159 10.41 -8.11 13.75
C GLY A 159 9.24 -7.68 14.63
N THR A 160 9.40 -6.57 15.33
CA THR A 160 8.29 -5.82 15.93
C THR A 160 7.62 -5.02 14.82
N ASP A 161 6.92 -5.71 13.92
CA ASP A 161 5.93 -5.05 13.10
C ASP A 161 4.71 -4.83 14.00
N ASP A 162 4.35 -3.57 14.25
CA ASP A 162 3.14 -3.20 14.99
C ASP A 162 1.85 -3.56 14.22
N ARG A 163 1.99 -4.23 13.06
CA ARG A 163 0.92 -5.01 12.43
C ARG A 163 0.77 -6.36 13.13
N VAL A 164 0.08 -6.31 14.26
CA VAL A 164 -0.37 -7.47 15.01
C VAL A 164 -1.40 -8.26 14.19
N GLU A 165 -0.98 -9.33 13.52
CA GLU A 165 -1.82 -10.53 13.37
C GLU A 165 -1.30 -11.62 14.31
N VAL A 166 -2.11 -11.98 15.31
CA VAL A 166 -1.84 -13.06 16.28
C VAL A 166 -2.81 -14.21 16.03
N PRO A 167 -2.32 -15.47 15.98
CA PRO A 167 -3.17 -16.65 15.93
C PRO A 167 -3.63 -17.05 17.35
N TRP A 168 -4.81 -16.58 17.75
CA TRP A 168 -5.67 -17.18 18.79
C TRP A 168 -7.04 -16.52 18.76
N PRO A 169 -8.15 -17.25 19.01
CA PRO A 169 -9.13 -17.70 18.00
C PRO A 169 -9.64 -16.53 17.14
N PRO A 170 -10.37 -16.73 16.02
CA PRO A 170 -10.85 -15.59 15.24
C PRO A 170 -11.52 -14.60 16.19
N ALA A 171 -11.02 -13.35 16.23
CA ALA A 171 -11.85 -12.26 16.69
C ALA A 171 -13.15 -12.44 15.90
N PRO A 172 -14.33 -12.48 16.54
CA PRO A 172 -15.57 -12.89 15.87
C PRO A 172 -15.97 -11.95 14.71
N PHE A 173 -15.16 -10.92 14.45
CA PHE A 173 -15.43 -9.84 13.55
C PHE A 173 -14.12 -9.40 12.88
N ASN A 174 -13.80 -9.95 11.70
CA ASN A 174 -13.06 -9.16 10.72
C ASN A 174 -14.09 -8.20 10.09
N LEU A 175 -14.19 -7.00 10.68
CA LEU A 175 -15.21 -6.00 10.35
C LEU A 175 -14.91 -5.29 9.03
N GLN A 176 -13.69 -5.37 8.50
CA GLN A 176 -13.30 -4.60 7.33
C GLN A 176 -13.93 -5.23 6.07
N GLY A 177 -14.75 -4.45 5.35
CA GLY A 177 -15.56 -4.92 4.22
C GLY A 177 -16.96 -5.42 4.63
N GLN A 178 -17.06 -6.41 5.54
CA GLN A 178 -18.36 -6.96 5.96
C GLN A 178 -19.18 -5.99 6.83
N LEU A 179 -18.54 -5.22 7.73
CA LEU A 179 -19.23 -4.18 8.49
C LEU A 179 -19.58 -3.01 7.59
N THR A 180 -18.69 -2.61 6.68
CA THR A 180 -18.96 -1.54 5.70
C THR A 180 -20.17 -1.86 4.84
N GLU A 181 -20.24 -3.09 4.30
CA GLU A 181 -21.38 -3.58 3.53
C GLU A 181 -22.64 -3.73 4.40
N ALA A 182 -22.51 -4.20 5.65
CA ALA A 182 -23.64 -4.31 6.56
C ALA A 182 -24.20 -2.95 7.00
N ILE A 183 -23.36 -1.95 7.25
CA ILE A 183 -23.77 -0.58 7.56
C ILE A 183 -24.52 0.00 6.36
N TRP A 184 -23.91 -0.09 5.16
CA TRP A 184 -24.48 0.46 3.94
C TRP A 184 -25.80 -0.21 3.53
N ASN A 185 -25.97 -1.51 3.81
CA ASN A 185 -27.16 -2.27 3.41
C ASN A 185 -28.25 -2.38 4.50
N LYS A 186 -27.93 -2.14 5.78
CA LYS A 186 -28.91 -2.30 6.88
C LYS A 186 -29.39 -0.99 7.49
N GLU A 187 -28.58 0.06 7.48
CA GLU A 187 -28.99 1.37 7.99
C GLU A 187 -29.35 2.29 6.83
N ARG A 188 -30.43 3.06 7.00
CA ARG A 188 -30.76 4.10 6.03
C ARG A 188 -29.78 5.26 6.25
N PRO A 189 -29.17 5.81 5.18
CA PRO A 189 -28.41 7.04 5.28
C PRO A 189 -29.26 8.14 5.90
N ASP A 190 -28.70 8.86 6.87
CA ASP A 190 -29.34 9.96 7.61
C ASP A 190 -28.66 11.32 7.33
N VAL A 191 -27.63 11.31 6.48
CA VAL A 191 -26.91 12.51 6.00
C VAL A 191 -26.86 12.53 4.49
N LYS A 192 -27.15 13.71 3.92
CA LYS A 192 -26.86 14.05 2.52
C LYS A 192 -25.68 14.99 2.47
N VAL A 193 -24.60 14.58 1.79
CA VAL A 193 -23.43 15.42 1.55
C VAL A 193 -23.54 16.04 0.16
N LEU A 194 -23.60 17.36 0.10
CA LEU A 194 -23.55 18.12 -1.15
C LEU A 194 -22.11 18.54 -1.41
N VAL A 195 -21.51 18.01 -2.49
CA VAL A 195 -20.10 18.26 -2.83
C VAL A 195 -19.92 18.28 -4.35
N GLY A 196 -19.27 19.31 -4.89
CA GLY A 196 -18.97 19.40 -6.33
C GLY A 196 -20.20 19.31 -7.26
N GLY A 197 -21.40 19.65 -6.78
CA GLY A 197 -22.65 19.48 -7.53
C GLY A 197 -23.26 18.07 -7.47
N GLU A 198 -22.63 17.14 -6.76
CA GLU A 198 -23.14 15.80 -6.47
C GLU A 198 -23.78 15.75 -5.08
N THR A 199 -24.70 14.79 -4.91
CA THR A 199 -25.33 14.48 -3.62
C THR A 199 -24.97 13.06 -3.23
N LEU A 200 -24.23 12.89 -2.14
CA LEU A 200 -23.78 11.60 -1.62
C LEU A 200 -24.54 11.26 -0.35
N ALA A 201 -25.02 10.02 -0.24
CA ALA A 201 -25.66 9.52 0.96
C ALA A 201 -24.60 8.99 1.95
N ALA A 202 -24.74 9.31 3.23
CA ALA A 202 -23.82 8.87 4.28
C ALA A 202 -24.52 8.67 5.64
N HIS A 203 -23.79 8.10 6.59
CA HIS A 203 -24.24 7.83 7.94
C HIS A 203 -23.55 8.79 8.91
N ARG A 204 -24.33 9.61 9.61
CA ARG A 204 -23.87 10.62 10.56
C ARG A 204 -22.87 10.03 11.54
N TRP A 205 -23.25 8.96 12.22
CA TRP A 205 -22.45 8.36 13.29
C TRP A 205 -21.08 7.86 12.77
N VAL A 206 -20.99 7.38 11.52
CA VAL A 206 -19.73 6.97 10.91
C VAL A 206 -18.83 8.18 10.69
N LEU A 207 -19.38 9.25 10.09
CA LEU A 207 -18.63 10.49 9.82
C LEU A 207 -18.13 11.13 11.13
N GLU A 208 -19.00 11.24 12.14
CA GLU A 208 -18.67 11.84 13.44
C GLU A 208 -17.62 11.02 14.22
N ALA A 209 -17.65 9.70 14.10
CA ALA A 209 -16.70 8.82 14.78
C ALA A 209 -15.30 8.87 14.13
N ARG A 210 -15.23 9.16 12.83
CA ARG A 210 -13.99 9.05 12.04
C ARG A 210 -13.31 10.38 11.80
N SER A 211 -14.03 11.49 11.85
CA SER A 211 -13.46 12.84 11.72
C SER A 211 -14.06 13.79 12.76
N PRO A 212 -13.22 14.41 13.62
CA PRO A 212 -13.67 15.42 14.58
C PRO A 212 -14.20 16.70 13.88
N VAL A 213 -13.70 16.99 12.67
CA VAL A 213 -14.17 18.11 11.85
C VAL A 213 -15.56 17.81 11.31
N LEU A 214 -15.79 16.63 10.71
CA LEU A 214 -17.13 16.23 10.27
C LEU A 214 -18.12 16.17 11.44
N LYS A 215 -17.68 15.75 12.63
CA LYS A 215 -18.49 15.82 13.86
C LYS A 215 -18.96 17.23 14.18
N THR A 216 -18.06 18.19 14.06
CA THR A 216 -18.34 19.60 14.31
C THR A 216 -19.26 20.15 13.23
N ASP A 217 -18.96 19.89 11.96
CA ASP A 217 -19.74 20.36 10.82
C ASP A 217 -21.18 19.81 10.85
N LEU A 218 -21.35 18.53 11.14
CA LEU A 218 -22.67 17.89 11.28
C LEU A 218 -23.46 18.35 12.52
N SER A 219 -22.77 18.84 13.55
CA SER A 219 -23.43 19.46 14.71
C SER A 219 -23.94 20.87 14.40
N LEU A 220 -23.34 21.56 13.42
CA LEU A 220 -23.72 22.89 12.95
C LEU A 220 -24.69 22.83 11.75
N ALA A 221 -24.77 21.69 11.07
CA ALA A 221 -25.64 21.47 9.93
C ALA A 221 -27.13 21.59 10.30
N GLY A 222 -27.89 22.23 9.40
CA GLY A 222 -29.33 22.39 9.55
C GLY A 222 -30.07 21.06 9.32
N ALA A 223 -31.10 20.82 10.14
CA ALA A 223 -32.07 19.75 9.91
C ALA A 223 -33.04 20.19 8.80
N THR A 224 -33.25 19.33 7.81
CA THR A 224 -34.31 19.49 6.80
C THR A 224 -35.36 18.40 7.00
N ASN A 225 -36.62 18.75 6.75
CA ASN A 225 -37.69 17.76 6.72
C ASN A 225 -37.46 16.89 5.48
N GLY A 226 -37.25 15.59 5.67
CA GLY A 226 -37.13 14.64 4.57
C GLY A 226 -38.42 14.52 3.76
N GLU A 227 -38.35 13.84 2.62
CA GLU A 227 -39.52 13.60 1.75
C GLU A 227 -40.61 12.75 2.43
N ASP A 228 -40.23 11.95 3.44
CA ASP A 228 -41.14 11.28 4.36
C ASP A 228 -41.32 12.13 5.65
N ASP A 229 -42.57 12.43 6.01
CA ASP A 229 -43.05 13.32 7.10
C ASP A 229 -42.57 12.94 8.53
N ASN A 230 -41.64 11.99 8.67
CA ASN A 230 -41.13 11.47 9.94
C ASN A 230 -39.61 11.21 9.97
N THR A 231 -38.86 11.65 8.96
CA THR A 231 -37.39 11.53 8.92
C THR A 231 -36.73 12.90 8.80
N VAL A 232 -35.89 13.24 9.77
CA VAL A 232 -35.03 14.43 9.74
C VAL A 232 -33.74 14.06 9.01
N GLU A 233 -33.54 14.59 7.81
CA GLU A 233 -32.27 14.43 7.08
C GLU A 233 -31.38 15.63 7.34
N VAL A 234 -30.11 15.35 7.67
CA VAL A 234 -29.09 16.39 7.88
C VAL A 234 -28.33 16.62 6.57
N GLU A 235 -28.21 17.87 6.15
CA GLU A 235 -27.48 18.24 4.93
C GLU A 235 -26.11 18.82 5.28
N LEU A 236 -25.04 18.17 4.83
CA LEU A 236 -23.65 18.64 4.95
C LEU A 236 -23.20 19.23 3.62
N ARG A 237 -22.81 20.50 3.59
CA ARG A 237 -22.26 21.15 2.39
C ARG A 237 -20.74 21.21 2.42
N VAL A 238 -20.12 20.84 1.31
CA VAL A 238 -18.67 20.87 1.09
C VAL A 238 -18.40 21.65 -0.19
N ASP A 239 -18.04 22.93 -0.04
CA ASP A 239 -17.94 23.87 -1.17
C ASP A 239 -16.53 23.95 -1.81
N ASP A 240 -15.50 23.55 -1.07
CA ASP A 240 -14.08 23.68 -1.39
C ASP A 240 -13.42 22.35 -1.78
N MET A 241 -14.20 21.41 -2.30
CA MET A 241 -13.72 20.08 -2.70
C MET A 241 -14.51 19.53 -3.89
N ASP A 242 -13.78 18.89 -4.80
CA ASP A 242 -14.39 18.14 -5.88
C ASP A 242 -14.97 16.81 -5.37
N ALA A 243 -16.03 16.34 -6.03
CA ALA A 243 -16.77 15.16 -5.59
C ALA A 243 -15.89 13.89 -5.58
N ASP A 244 -15.00 13.71 -6.55
CA ASP A 244 -14.10 12.55 -6.64
C ASP A 244 -13.16 12.42 -5.43
N VAL A 245 -12.62 13.54 -4.94
CA VAL A 245 -11.77 13.58 -3.75
C VAL A 245 -12.57 13.26 -2.50
N PHE A 246 -13.78 13.78 -2.39
CA PHE A 246 -14.64 13.51 -1.25
C PHE A 246 -15.13 12.05 -1.23
N ILE A 247 -15.42 11.46 -2.40
CA ILE A 247 -15.74 10.03 -2.53
C ILE A 247 -14.56 9.19 -2.03
N ALA A 248 -13.33 9.52 -2.42
CA ALA A 248 -12.12 8.82 -1.97
C ALA A 248 -11.94 8.93 -0.44
N LEU A 249 -12.23 10.10 0.13
CA LEU A 249 -12.23 10.33 1.57
C LEU A 249 -13.32 9.51 2.28
N LEU A 250 -14.53 9.45 1.71
CA LEU A 250 -15.64 8.66 2.22
C LEU A 250 -15.31 7.17 2.21
N GLN A 251 -14.74 6.66 1.12
CA GLN A 251 -14.25 5.28 1.04
C GLN A 251 -13.28 4.97 2.19
N PHE A 252 -12.29 5.83 2.43
CA PHE A 252 -11.36 5.67 3.56
C PHE A 252 -12.08 5.72 4.92
N ILE A 253 -13.04 6.62 5.11
CA ILE A 253 -13.80 6.72 6.37
C ILE A 253 -14.50 5.41 6.70
N TYR A 254 -15.10 4.77 5.70
CA TYR A 254 -15.88 3.54 5.85
C TYR A 254 -15.04 2.27 5.86
N THR A 255 -13.87 2.27 5.24
CA THR A 255 -13.05 1.05 5.05
C THR A 255 -11.75 1.07 5.83
N ASP A 256 -11.29 2.23 6.31
CA ASP A 256 -9.94 2.45 6.87
C ASP A 256 -8.78 2.01 5.93
N SER A 257 -9.10 1.86 4.64
CA SER A 257 -8.22 1.47 3.54
C SER A 257 -8.03 2.63 2.56
N PRO A 258 -6.82 2.80 2.00
CA PRO A 258 -6.55 3.88 1.07
C PRO A 258 -7.36 3.68 -0.21
N PRO A 259 -7.94 4.75 -0.78
CA PRO A 259 -8.46 4.70 -2.15
C PRO A 259 -7.30 4.46 -3.12
N LEU A 260 -7.61 3.94 -4.31
CA LEU A 260 -6.59 3.73 -5.34
C LEU A 260 -6.04 5.10 -5.79
N LEU A 261 -4.77 5.38 -5.46
CA LEU A 261 -4.09 6.62 -5.81
C LEU A 261 -3.31 6.44 -7.11
N ASP A 262 -4.01 6.50 -8.24
CA ASP A 262 -3.43 6.24 -9.57
C ASP A 262 -2.53 7.39 -10.09
N ALA A 263 -2.56 8.55 -9.44
CA ALA A 263 -1.82 9.73 -9.87
C ALA A 263 -1.34 10.59 -8.70
N PRO A 264 -0.13 11.20 -8.79
CA PRO A 264 0.37 12.14 -7.79
C PRO A 264 -0.59 13.31 -7.53
N THR A 265 -1.24 13.81 -8.57
CA THR A 265 -2.24 14.90 -8.47
C THR A 265 -3.44 14.51 -7.59
N THR A 266 -3.87 13.26 -7.64
CA THR A 266 -4.92 12.73 -6.77
C THR A 266 -4.44 12.62 -5.33
N ALA A 267 -3.20 12.16 -5.11
CA ALA A 267 -2.60 12.09 -3.79
C ALA A 267 -2.42 13.48 -3.15
N GLU A 268 -2.04 14.51 -3.93
CA GLU A 268 -1.95 15.90 -3.46
C GLU A 268 -3.32 16.42 -3.01
N ARG A 269 -4.35 16.29 -3.85
CA ARG A 269 -5.72 16.75 -3.53
C ARG A 269 -6.27 16.00 -2.31
N LEU A 270 -6.05 14.69 -2.22
CA LEU A 270 -6.50 13.89 -1.09
C LEU A 270 -5.73 14.19 0.20
N LEU A 271 -4.44 14.53 0.12
CA LEU A 271 -3.65 14.98 1.28
C LEU A 271 -4.25 16.25 1.88
N VAL A 272 -4.59 17.22 1.04
CA VAL A 272 -5.25 18.47 1.47
C VAL A 272 -6.58 18.17 2.16
N ALA A 273 -7.38 17.29 1.59
CA ALA A 273 -8.66 16.86 2.17
C ALA A 273 -8.47 16.11 3.51
N ALA A 274 -7.50 15.19 3.57
CA ALA A 274 -7.19 14.42 4.77
C ALA A 274 -6.69 15.32 5.91
N ASP A 275 -5.89 16.34 5.60
CA ASP A 275 -5.48 17.35 6.58
C ASP A 275 -6.68 18.18 7.06
N LYS A 276 -7.53 18.65 6.13
CA LYS A 276 -8.74 19.42 6.46
C LYS A 276 -9.68 18.68 7.41
N TYR A 277 -9.91 17.39 7.17
CA TYR A 277 -10.81 16.56 7.97
C TYR A 277 -10.11 15.80 9.11
N GLU A 278 -8.84 16.14 9.39
CA GLU A 278 -8.01 15.56 10.46
C GLU A 278 -7.84 14.02 10.39
N LEU A 279 -7.86 13.45 9.19
CA LEU A 279 -7.66 12.03 8.92
C LEU A 279 -6.16 11.70 8.84
N GLN A 280 -5.47 11.71 9.99
CA GLN A 280 -4.00 11.61 10.05
C GLN A 280 -3.42 10.36 9.37
N LYS A 281 -4.10 9.21 9.49
CA LYS A 281 -3.66 7.97 8.82
C LYS A 281 -3.70 8.13 7.30
N LEU A 282 -4.81 8.64 6.75
CA LEU A 282 -4.92 8.88 5.30
C LEU A 282 -3.92 9.93 4.81
N LYS A 283 -3.70 10.98 5.59
CA LYS A 283 -2.71 12.02 5.30
C LYS A 283 -1.30 11.43 5.17
N LEU A 284 -0.89 10.58 6.11
CA LEU A 284 0.40 9.89 6.05
C LEU A 284 0.53 8.98 4.82
N MET A 285 -0.53 8.25 4.46
CA MET A 285 -0.54 7.42 3.25
C MET A 285 -0.37 8.26 1.98
N CYS A 286 -0.97 9.44 1.92
CA CYS A 286 -0.77 10.37 0.81
C CYS A 286 0.66 10.94 0.80
N GLU A 287 1.26 11.22 1.96
CA GLU A 287 2.68 11.63 2.04
C GLU A 287 3.60 10.56 1.45
N GLU A 288 3.41 9.29 1.83
CA GLU A 288 4.19 8.16 1.32
C GLU A 288 4.08 8.00 -0.19
N GLU A 289 2.87 8.17 -0.74
CA GLU A 289 2.63 8.09 -2.18
C GLU A 289 3.32 9.21 -2.95
N LEU A 290 3.27 10.43 -2.42
CA LEU A 290 3.96 11.58 -3.00
C LEU A 290 5.48 11.43 -2.93
N CYS A 291 6.01 10.81 -1.87
CA CYS A 291 7.45 10.54 -1.75
C CYS A 291 8.00 9.67 -2.88
N ARG A 292 7.19 8.75 -3.44
CA ARG A 292 7.59 7.88 -4.57
C ARG A 292 7.75 8.65 -5.88
N HIS A 293 7.13 9.82 -5.98
CA HIS A 293 7.02 10.62 -7.20
C HIS A 293 7.81 11.94 -7.15
N ILE A 294 8.71 12.09 -6.17
CA ILE A 294 9.59 13.26 -6.08
C ILE A 294 10.63 13.21 -7.20
N GLY A 295 10.62 14.23 -8.05
CA GLY A 295 11.58 14.45 -9.12
C GLY A 295 11.87 15.95 -9.30
N MET A 296 12.69 16.29 -10.30
CA MET A 296 13.13 17.66 -10.54
C MET A 296 11.97 18.64 -10.76
N SER A 297 10.91 18.19 -11.44
CA SER A 297 9.73 19.01 -11.74
C SER A 297 8.71 19.07 -10.61
N SER A 298 8.71 18.11 -9.67
CA SER A 298 7.69 17.99 -8.61
C SER A 298 8.20 18.37 -7.21
N VAL A 299 9.52 18.35 -6.96
CA VAL A 299 10.06 18.59 -5.61
C VAL A 299 9.69 19.97 -5.03
N ALA A 300 9.54 20.99 -5.88
CA ALA A 300 9.13 22.32 -5.45
C ALA A 300 7.68 22.34 -4.92
N SER A 301 6.74 21.74 -5.68
CA SER A 301 5.33 21.68 -5.29
C SER A 301 5.14 20.76 -4.09
N CYS A 302 5.79 19.59 -4.07
CA CYS A 302 5.74 18.67 -2.94
C CYS A 302 6.29 19.30 -1.65
N LEU A 303 7.39 20.06 -1.72
CA LEU A 303 7.93 20.75 -0.54
C LEU A 303 7.01 21.86 -0.05
N ALA A 304 6.44 22.66 -0.95
CA ALA A 304 5.47 23.70 -0.59
C ALA A 304 4.22 23.10 0.07
N LEU A 305 3.69 22.01 -0.50
CA LEU A 305 2.58 21.25 0.06
C LEU A 305 2.92 20.71 1.45
N ALA A 306 4.13 20.17 1.62
CA ALA A 306 4.55 19.59 2.87
C ALA A 306 4.70 20.62 4.00
N GLU A 307 5.17 21.82 3.69
CA GLU A 307 5.22 22.92 4.66
C GLU A 307 3.82 23.40 5.04
N ARG A 308 2.97 23.64 4.02
CA ARG A 308 1.62 24.18 4.20
C ARG A 308 0.76 23.27 5.07
N HIS A 309 0.82 21.97 4.82
CA HIS A 309 0.03 20.96 5.53
C HIS A 309 0.80 20.26 6.65
N ARG A 310 2.03 20.70 6.98
CA ARG A 310 2.84 20.11 8.07
C ARG A 310 3.01 18.60 7.92
N CYS A 311 3.54 18.19 6.77
CA CYS A 311 3.81 16.80 6.39
C CYS A 311 5.30 16.49 6.56
N PRO A 312 5.74 15.97 7.73
CA PRO A 312 7.15 15.82 8.05
C PRO A 312 7.84 14.77 7.17
N VAL A 313 7.14 13.71 6.77
CA VAL A 313 7.72 12.61 5.96
C VAL A 313 7.98 13.11 4.55
N LEU A 314 6.98 13.77 3.95
CA LEU A 314 7.13 14.36 2.62
C LEU A 314 8.20 15.46 2.59
N ARG A 315 8.24 16.31 3.62
CA ARG A 315 9.25 17.36 3.77
C ARG A 315 10.67 16.76 3.83
N GLU A 316 10.89 15.73 4.65
CA GLU A 316 12.20 15.11 4.77
C GLU A 316 12.65 14.47 3.44
N ALA A 317 11.73 13.78 2.74
CA ALA A 317 12.00 13.19 1.45
C ALA A 317 12.40 14.25 0.40
N CYS A 318 11.69 15.38 0.35
CA CYS A 318 12.03 16.51 -0.53
C CYS A 318 13.42 17.07 -0.20
N MET A 319 13.72 17.28 1.09
CA MET A 319 15.02 17.79 1.53
C MET A 319 16.17 16.83 1.22
N ARG A 320 15.92 15.52 1.31
CA ARG A 320 16.89 14.48 0.94
C ARG A 320 17.16 14.48 -0.57
N PHE A 321 16.10 14.60 -1.39
CA PHE A 321 16.23 14.73 -2.84
C PHE A 321 17.08 15.95 -3.22
N LEU A 322 16.77 17.13 -2.66
CA LEU A 322 17.52 18.36 -2.90
C LEU A 322 18.99 18.28 -2.43
N SER A 323 19.28 17.46 -1.41
CA SER A 323 20.63 17.29 -0.88
C SER A 323 21.49 16.28 -1.66
N SER A 324 20.92 15.55 -2.62
CA SER A 324 21.66 14.60 -3.45
C SER A 324 22.51 15.30 -4.52
N ALA A 325 23.77 14.89 -4.67
CA ALA A 325 24.71 15.50 -5.62
C ALA A 325 24.23 15.32 -7.06
N GLY A 326 24.20 16.41 -7.86
CA GLY A 326 23.72 16.44 -9.25
C GLY A 326 22.35 17.11 -9.42
N ASN A 327 21.43 16.89 -8.49
CA ASN A 327 20.05 17.41 -8.62
C ASN A 327 19.92 18.88 -8.20
N LEU A 328 20.80 19.39 -7.33
CA LEU A 328 20.66 20.74 -6.78
C LEU A 328 20.75 21.83 -7.87
N ALA A 329 21.82 21.85 -8.68
CA ALA A 329 22.02 22.88 -9.70
C ALA A 329 20.96 22.82 -10.82
N GLU A 330 20.60 21.63 -11.29
CA GLU A 330 19.57 21.45 -12.33
C GLU A 330 18.16 21.78 -11.83
N THR A 331 17.82 21.34 -10.61
CA THR A 331 16.53 21.69 -9.98
C THR A 331 16.43 23.19 -9.74
N ILE A 332 17.53 23.86 -9.36
CA ILE A 332 17.57 25.32 -9.19
C ILE A 332 17.34 26.05 -10.52
N MET A 333 17.96 25.61 -11.62
CA MET A 333 17.71 26.19 -12.95
C MET A 333 16.26 25.98 -13.40
N ALA A 334 15.69 24.79 -13.16
CA ALA A 334 14.27 24.51 -13.45
C ALA A 334 13.31 25.34 -12.56
N MET A 335 13.66 25.55 -11.29
CA MET A 335 12.87 26.35 -10.35
C MET A 335 12.85 27.84 -10.71
N GLN A 336 13.91 28.37 -11.34
CA GLN A 336 14.01 29.78 -11.74
C GLN A 336 13.03 30.18 -12.86
N MET A 337 12.48 29.22 -13.60
CA MET A 337 11.59 29.52 -14.73
C MET A 337 10.11 29.61 -14.33
N ASP A 338 9.59 28.77 -13.42
CA ASP A 338 8.16 28.81 -13.02
C ASP A 338 7.84 28.43 -11.55
N GLY A 339 8.71 27.70 -10.83
CA GLY A 339 8.40 27.12 -9.51
C GLY A 339 8.76 27.97 -8.27
N PHE A 340 9.69 28.93 -8.41
CA PHE A 340 10.23 29.69 -7.26
C PHE A 340 9.22 30.68 -6.65
N GLY A 341 8.24 31.15 -7.44
CA GLY A 341 7.23 32.11 -6.99
C GLY A 341 6.28 31.52 -5.94
N GLN A 342 5.83 30.27 -6.12
CA GLN A 342 4.93 29.58 -5.21
C GLN A 342 5.64 29.19 -3.90
N LEU A 343 6.88 28.71 -3.99
CA LEU A 343 7.72 28.37 -2.84
C LEU A 343 8.01 29.59 -1.95
N LYS A 344 8.20 30.78 -2.54
CA LYS A 344 8.41 32.03 -1.81
C LYS A 344 7.17 32.53 -1.07
N LYS A 345 5.98 32.14 -1.51
CA LYS A 345 4.70 32.51 -0.89
C LYS A 345 4.33 31.58 0.27
N ASP A 346 4.63 30.29 0.13
CA ASP A 346 4.14 29.25 1.05
C ASP A 346 5.23 28.73 2.03
N CYS A 347 6.52 28.95 1.76
CA CYS A 347 7.61 28.59 2.70
C CYS A 347 8.11 29.80 3.50
N SER A 348 8.56 29.55 4.74
CA SER A 348 9.24 30.58 5.53
C SER A 348 10.55 31.01 4.87
N SER A 349 10.83 32.32 4.85
CA SER A 349 12.05 32.92 4.27
C SER A 349 13.35 32.29 4.82
N ALA A 350 13.32 31.77 6.04
CA ALA A 350 14.44 31.11 6.69
C ALA A 350 14.83 29.76 6.03
N LEU A 351 13.88 28.99 5.50
CA LEU A 351 14.17 27.74 4.78
C LEU A 351 14.75 28.00 3.40
N LEU A 352 14.20 29.00 2.70
CA LEU A 352 14.74 29.49 1.42
C LEU A 352 16.17 30.02 1.62
N GLU A 353 16.41 30.78 2.69
CA GLU A 353 17.76 31.21 3.06
C GLU A 353 18.69 30.04 3.42
N LEU A 354 18.19 28.96 4.00
CA LEU A 354 19.00 27.80 4.39
C LEU A 354 19.37 26.94 3.18
N VAL A 355 18.44 26.80 2.22
CA VAL A 355 18.69 26.20 0.90
C VAL A 355 19.70 27.06 0.14
N VAL A 356 19.51 28.39 0.08
CA VAL A 356 20.45 29.33 -0.56
C VAL A 356 21.81 29.38 0.14
N LYS A 357 21.88 29.32 1.48
CA LYS A 357 23.16 29.24 2.22
C LYS A 357 23.88 27.91 1.98
N LYS A 358 23.15 26.81 1.77
CA LYS A 358 23.75 25.53 1.36
C LYS A 358 24.22 25.59 -0.10
N MET A 359 23.56 26.35 -0.98
CA MET A 359 23.99 26.61 -2.36
C MET A 359 25.36 27.31 -2.41
N VAL A 360 25.58 28.36 -1.62
CA VAL A 360 26.84 29.15 -1.61
C VAL A 360 28.05 28.37 -1.07
N LYS A 361 27.82 27.28 -0.32
CA LYS A 361 28.89 26.44 0.26
C LYS A 361 29.36 25.30 -0.64
N LEU A 362 28.65 25.00 -1.73
CA LEU A 362 28.99 23.92 -2.67
C LEU A 362 29.68 24.42 -3.95
N GLU A 363 29.68 25.73 -4.20
CA GLU A 363 30.40 26.39 -5.32
C GLU A 363 31.81 26.89 -4.94
N LYS A 364 32.28 26.58 -3.72
CA LYS A 364 33.67 26.77 -3.28
C LYS A 364 34.28 25.43 -2.93
#